data_AF-A0A9E3SVS1-F1
#
_entry.id   AF-A0A9E3SVS1-F1
#
_cell.length_a   1.000
_cell.length_b   1.000
_cell.length_c   1.000
_cell.angle_alpha   90.00
_cell.angle_beta   90.00
_cell.angle_gamma   90.00
#
_symmetry.space_group_name_H-M   'P 1'
#
loop_
_entity.id
_entity.type
_entity.pdbx_description
1 polymer ?
#
loop_
_entity_poly.entity_id
_entity_poly.type
_entity_poly.pdbx_seq_one_letter_code
_entity_poly.pdbx_strand_id
1 'polypeptide(L)'
;MTDSASLKPWKLCVLVIVLALLPRAAIALQPIPVQLDKMLPDDAYYYFLTAENILTGAGPSVDGLNMSNGWHPLWMLVNLGIFALPTSDPNTPIYLILLLGALLDSLVAGLLFLGVRRFLGNGPALIGGGFYAINHMVIFQSV
;
A
#
# COMPACT_ATOMS: atom_id res chain seq x y z
N MET A 1 -5.99 -13.29 42.04
CA MET A 1 -5.60 -14.19 40.93
C MET A 1 -6.60 -14.00 39.81
N THR A 2 -6.42 -12.97 38.99
CA THR A 2 -7.28 -12.69 37.84
C THR A 2 -6.53 -13.11 36.58
N ASP A 3 -6.77 -14.34 36.13
CA ASP A 3 -6.55 -14.71 34.73
C ASP A 3 -7.55 -13.91 33.88
N SER A 4 -7.23 -12.65 33.60
CA SER A 4 -7.85 -11.98 32.47
C SER A 4 -7.36 -12.72 31.23
N ALA A 5 -8.30 -13.25 30.44
CA ALA A 5 -7.99 -13.97 29.21
C ALA A 5 -7.24 -13.04 28.24
N SER A 6 -5.93 -12.97 28.38
CA SER A 6 -5.10 -12.11 27.55
C SER A 6 -5.22 -12.57 26.10
N LEU A 7 -5.52 -11.62 25.21
CA LEU A 7 -5.68 -11.91 23.80
C LEU A 7 -4.39 -12.54 23.26
N LYS A 8 -4.54 -13.68 22.57
CA LYS A 8 -3.40 -14.36 21.94
C LYS A 8 -2.68 -13.38 21.00
N PRO A 9 -1.33 -13.38 20.96
CA PRO A 9 -0.58 -12.35 20.23
C PRO A 9 -0.90 -12.24 18.73
N TRP A 10 -1.32 -13.34 18.08
CA TRP A 10 -1.74 -13.30 16.68
C TRP A 10 -3.05 -12.50 16.49
N LYS A 11 -3.98 -12.53 17.46
CA LYS A 11 -5.21 -11.73 17.43
C LYS A 11 -4.88 -10.24 17.52
N LEU A 12 -3.90 -9.89 18.35
CA LEU A 12 -3.41 -8.51 18.47
C LEU A 12 -2.73 -8.05 17.17
N CYS A 13 -1.94 -8.92 16.52
CA CYS A 13 -1.34 -8.63 15.21
C CYS A 13 -2.42 -8.36 14.14
N VAL A 14 -3.42 -9.25 14.05
CA VAL A 14 -4.55 -9.08 13.12
C VAL A 14 -5.30 -7.78 13.41
N LEU A 15 -5.52 -7.45 14.68
CA LEU A 15 -6.14 -6.18 15.07
C LEU A 15 -5.33 -4.97 14.56
N VAL A 16 -4.01 -4.96 14.73
CA VAL A 16 -3.14 -3.88 14.22
C VAL A 16 -3.23 -3.77 12.70
N ILE A 17 -3.18 -4.91 11.98
CA ILE A 17 -3.29 -4.93 10.51
C ILE A 17 -4.65 -4.38 10.06
N VAL A 18 -5.75 -4.81 10.67
CA VAL A 18 -7.09 -4.32 10.33
C VAL A 18 -7.23 -2.83 10.63
N LEU A 19 -6.74 -2.37 11.79
CA LEU A 19 -6.75 -0.94 12.13
C LEU A 19 -5.92 -0.09 11.16
N ALA A 20 -4.83 -0.62 10.61
CA ALA A 20 -4.05 0.05 9.57
C ALA A 20 -4.76 0.03 8.20
N LEU A 21 -5.38 -1.10 7.85
CA LEU A 21 -5.96 -1.33 6.53
C LEU A 21 -7.22 -0.51 6.29
N LEU A 22 -8.08 -0.36 7.29
CA LEU A 22 -9.36 0.35 7.14
C LEU A 22 -9.20 1.80 6.63
N PRO A 23 -8.40 2.68 7.26
CA PRO A 23 -8.22 4.04 6.77
C PRO A 23 -7.52 4.09 5.40
N ARG A 24 -6.52 3.22 5.16
CA ARG A 24 -5.80 3.15 3.89
C ARG A 24 -6.71 2.71 2.74
N ALA A 25 -7.49 1.66 2.93
CA ALA A 25 -8.45 1.20 1.94
C ALA A 25 -9.54 2.25 1.68
N ALA A 26 -10.02 2.95 2.72
CA ALA A 26 -10.97 4.05 2.56
C ALA A 26 -10.41 5.21 1.73
N ILE A 27 -9.10 5.49 1.86
CA ILE A 27 -8.40 6.47 1.04
C ILE A 27 -8.17 5.92 -0.37
N ALA A 28 -7.66 4.70 -0.54
CA ALA A 28 -7.46 4.07 -1.85
C ALA A 28 -8.70 4.10 -2.75
N LEU A 29 -9.88 3.94 -2.14
CA LEU A 29 -11.17 3.89 -2.83
C LEU A 29 -11.79 5.28 -3.09
N GLN A 30 -11.11 6.38 -2.77
CA GLN A 30 -11.60 7.71 -3.11
C GLN A 30 -11.64 7.91 -4.64
N PRO A 31 -12.52 8.77 -5.17
CA PRO A 31 -12.57 9.07 -6.60
C PRO A 31 -11.22 9.55 -7.15
N ILE A 32 -10.83 9.12 -8.35
CA ILE A 32 -9.54 9.51 -8.97
C ILE A 32 -9.27 11.02 -8.97
N PRO A 33 -10.25 11.92 -9.24
CA PRO A 33 -10.01 13.35 -9.13
C PRO A 33 -9.58 13.82 -7.73
N VAL A 34 -10.08 13.17 -6.67
CA VAL A 34 -9.68 13.44 -5.29
C VAL A 34 -8.30 12.88 -5.00
N GLN A 35 -7.98 11.71 -5.56
CA GLN A 35 -6.65 11.12 -5.44
C GLN A 35 -5.60 12.05 -6.07
N LEU A 36 -5.81 12.46 -7.32
CA LEU A 36 -4.96 13.38 -8.07
C LEU A 36 -4.70 14.70 -7.34
N ASP A 37 -5.73 15.26 -6.70
CA ASP A 37 -5.63 16.58 -6.05
C ASP A 37 -4.91 16.52 -4.70
N LYS A 38 -4.93 15.37 -4.01
CA LYS A 38 -4.61 15.34 -2.57
C LYS A 38 -3.69 14.22 -2.11
N MET A 39 -3.71 13.06 -2.78
CA MET A 39 -3.19 11.82 -2.19
C MET A 39 -2.19 11.11 -3.10
N LEU A 40 -2.52 10.96 -4.38
CA LEU A 40 -1.72 10.21 -5.33
C LEU A 40 -0.47 11.02 -5.68
N PRO A 41 0.72 10.55 -5.33
CA PRO A 41 1.93 11.29 -5.61
C PRO A 41 2.26 11.24 -7.10
N ASP A 42 2.80 12.34 -7.62
CA ASP A 42 3.17 12.47 -9.04
C ASP A 42 4.16 11.39 -9.48
N ASP A 43 4.96 10.87 -8.56
CA ASP A 43 5.97 9.84 -8.86
C ASP A 43 5.36 8.46 -9.21
N ALA A 44 4.10 8.20 -8.82
CA ALA A 44 3.38 6.99 -9.20
C ALA A 44 3.17 6.90 -10.72
N TYR A 45 3.06 8.05 -11.41
CA TYR A 45 2.86 8.10 -12.86
C TYR A 45 4.07 7.61 -13.66
N TYR A 46 5.28 7.65 -13.09
CA TYR A 46 6.44 6.99 -13.69
C TYR A 46 6.24 5.48 -13.82
N TYR A 47 5.41 4.87 -12.97
CA TYR A 47 5.05 3.46 -13.09
C TYR A 47 3.84 3.24 -13.99
N PHE A 48 2.77 4.02 -13.81
CA PHE A 48 1.52 3.80 -14.53
C PHE A 48 1.68 3.99 -16.04
N LEU A 49 2.25 5.13 -16.46
CA LEU A 49 2.46 5.43 -17.87
C LEU A 49 3.50 4.50 -18.50
N THR A 50 4.55 4.16 -17.76
CA THR A 50 5.56 3.20 -18.24
C THR A 50 4.97 1.80 -18.41
N ALA A 51 4.12 1.34 -17.48
CA ALA A 51 3.45 0.06 -17.61
C ALA A 51 2.51 0.05 -18.83
N GLU A 52 1.72 1.11 -19.02
CA GLU A 52 0.85 1.26 -20.19
C GLU A 52 1.65 1.26 -21.51
N ASN A 53 2.74 2.03 -21.60
CA ASN A 53 3.60 2.08 -22.78
C ASN A 53 4.29 0.74 -23.08
N ILE A 54 4.71 -0.01 -22.05
CA ILE A 54 5.25 -1.36 -22.24
C ILE A 54 4.17 -2.29 -22.78
N LEU A 55 2.97 -2.28 -22.18
CA LEU A 55 1.87 -3.19 -22.55
C LEU A 55 1.31 -2.90 -23.94
N THR A 56 1.37 -1.64 -24.40
CA THR A 56 0.95 -1.21 -25.75
C THR A 56 2.05 -1.37 -26.81
N GLY A 57 3.26 -1.76 -26.41
CA GLY A 57 4.38 -2.01 -27.33
C GLY A 57 5.25 -0.79 -27.64
N ALA A 58 5.03 0.36 -27.00
CA ALA A 58 5.89 1.55 -27.10
C ALA A 58 7.21 1.39 -26.32
N GLY A 59 7.32 0.35 -25.49
CA GLY A 59 8.54 0.03 -24.73
C GLY A 59 8.60 0.74 -23.37
N PRO A 60 9.71 0.58 -22.62
CA PRO A 60 9.86 1.13 -21.29
C PRO A 60 10.09 2.64 -21.37
N SER A 61 9.02 3.42 -21.41
CA SER A 61 9.03 4.87 -21.57
C SER A 61 7.87 5.51 -20.81
N VAL A 62 8.04 6.72 -20.27
CA VAL A 62 6.95 7.46 -19.61
C VAL A 62 6.14 8.26 -20.63
N ASP A 63 6.81 8.87 -21.60
CA ASP A 63 6.22 9.73 -22.64
C ASP A 63 5.95 8.99 -23.96
N GLY A 64 6.37 7.73 -24.06
CA GLY A 64 6.30 6.92 -25.27
C GLY A 64 7.36 7.29 -26.33
N LEU A 65 8.24 8.24 -26.04
CA LEU A 65 9.26 8.74 -26.97
C LEU A 65 10.67 8.40 -26.51
N ASN A 66 10.96 8.62 -25.22
CA ASN A 66 12.27 8.44 -24.63
C ASN A 66 12.28 7.19 -23.75
N MET A 67 13.23 6.28 -23.99
CA MET A 67 13.40 5.10 -23.14
C MET A 67 13.81 5.52 -21.73
N SER A 68 13.24 4.86 -20.72
CA SER A 68 13.49 5.08 -19.30
C SER A 68 13.71 3.77 -18.56
N ASN A 69 14.67 3.77 -17.64
CA ASN A 69 15.00 2.64 -16.77
C ASN A 69 15.13 3.04 -15.29
N GLY A 70 14.72 4.26 -14.92
CA GLY A 70 14.85 4.81 -13.56
C GLY A 70 13.86 4.27 -12.53
N TRP A 71 13.17 3.17 -12.82
CA TRP A 71 12.13 2.56 -11.99
C TRP A 71 12.62 1.27 -11.32
N HIS A 72 12.01 0.91 -10.19
CA HIS A 72 12.37 -0.32 -9.48
C HIS A 72 11.80 -1.54 -10.21
N PRO A 73 12.63 -2.49 -10.69
CA PRO A 73 12.14 -3.54 -11.59
C PRO A 73 11.09 -4.46 -10.99
N LEU A 74 11.23 -4.84 -9.72
CA LEU A 74 10.24 -5.67 -9.04
C LEU A 74 8.88 -4.97 -8.95
N TRP A 75 8.87 -3.68 -8.62
CA TRP A 75 7.62 -2.91 -8.53
C TRP A 75 7.02 -2.67 -9.92
N MET A 76 7.84 -2.45 -10.94
CA MET A 76 7.37 -2.37 -12.33
C MET A 76 6.70 -3.67 -12.79
N LEU A 77 7.26 -4.84 -12.45
CA LEU A 77 6.62 -6.13 -12.76
C LEU A 77 5.24 -6.29 -12.11
N VAL A 78 5.08 -5.80 -10.87
CA VAL A 78 3.77 -5.77 -10.20
C VAL A 78 2.79 -4.85 -10.93
N ASN A 79 3.23 -3.65 -11.33
CA ASN A 79 2.41 -2.72 -12.11
C ASN A 79 2.00 -3.32 -13.45
N LEU A 80 2.94 -3.92 -14.20
CA LEU A 80 2.64 -4.62 -15.45
C LEU A 80 1.60 -5.72 -15.25
N GLY A 81 1.72 -6.52 -14.19
CA GLY A 81 0.75 -7.57 -13.86
C GLY A 81 -0.66 -7.03 -13.60
N ILE A 82 -0.77 -5.91 -12.88
CA ILE A 82 -2.06 -5.27 -12.57
C ILE A 82 -2.65 -4.56 -13.80
N PHE A 83 -1.84 -3.81 -14.55
CA PHE A 83 -2.29 -3.06 -15.73
C PHE A 83 -2.58 -3.96 -16.94
N ALA A 84 -2.04 -5.19 -16.97
CA ALA A 84 -2.39 -6.18 -17.99
C ALA A 84 -3.76 -6.84 -17.77
N LEU A 85 -4.41 -6.62 -16.62
CA LEU A 85 -5.73 -7.19 -16.34
C LEU A 85 -6.78 -6.59 -17.30
N PRO A 86 -7.67 -7.41 -17.88
CA PRO A 86 -8.73 -6.88 -18.74
C PRO A 86 -9.78 -6.17 -17.87
N THR A 87 -9.74 -4.84 -17.84
CA THR A 87 -10.71 -4.00 -17.11
C THR A 87 -11.58 -3.20 -18.07
N SER A 88 -12.86 -3.01 -17.72
CA SER A 88 -13.77 -2.16 -18.50
C SER A 88 -13.60 -0.66 -18.18
N ASP A 89 -13.15 -0.34 -16.96
CA ASP A 89 -12.84 1.02 -16.52
C ASP A 89 -11.31 1.21 -16.47
N PRO A 90 -10.77 2.22 -17.17
CA PRO A 90 -9.34 2.55 -17.16
C PRO A 90 -8.79 2.88 -15.76
N ASN A 91 -9.64 3.30 -14.83
CA ASN A 91 -9.20 3.62 -13.46
C ASN A 91 -9.06 2.38 -12.57
N THR A 92 -9.59 1.23 -12.97
CA THR A 92 -9.57 0.01 -12.15
C THR A 92 -8.15 -0.43 -11.77
N PRO A 93 -7.16 -0.49 -12.69
CA PRO A 93 -5.78 -0.83 -12.33
C PRO A 93 -5.17 0.11 -11.30
N ILE A 94 -5.53 1.41 -11.32
CA ILE A 94 -5.09 2.39 -10.33
C ILE A 94 -5.65 2.01 -8.95
N TYR A 95 -6.95 1.73 -8.86
CA TYR A 95 -7.54 1.28 -7.59
C TYR A 95 -6.89 0.01 -7.05
N LEU A 96 -6.58 -0.95 -7.92
CA LEU A 96 -5.95 -2.21 -7.53
C LEU A 96 -4.53 -2.00 -6.99
N ILE A 97 -3.71 -1.15 -7.63
CA ILE A 97 -2.34 -0.89 -7.15
C ILE A 97 -2.34 -0.09 -5.84
N LEU A 98 -3.27 0.85 -5.66
CA LEU A 98 -3.43 1.58 -4.38
C LEU A 98 -3.89 0.64 -3.26
N LEU A 99 -4.87 -0.23 -3.52
CA LEU A 99 -5.30 -1.24 -2.54
C LEU A 99 -4.18 -2.23 -2.20
N LEU A 100 -3.32 -2.58 -3.17
CA LEU A 100 -2.15 -3.40 -2.91
C LEU A 100 -1.15 -2.67 -2.00
N GLY A 101 -0.89 -1.38 -2.26
CA GLY A 101 -0.08 -0.53 -1.37
C GLY A 101 -0.64 -0.48 0.06
N ALA A 102 -1.94 -0.22 0.18
CA ALA A 102 -2.66 -0.23 1.46
C ALA A 102 -2.47 -1.55 2.22
N LEU A 103 -2.61 -2.69 1.52
CA LEU A 103 -2.43 -4.01 2.11
C LEU A 103 -0.98 -4.23 2.56
N LEU A 104 -0.01 -3.97 1.70
CA LEU A 104 1.40 -4.19 2.00
C LEU A 104 1.86 -3.35 3.19
N ASP A 105 1.50 -2.06 3.24
CA ASP A 105 1.85 -1.20 4.38
C ASP A 105 1.12 -1.61 5.68
N SER A 106 -0.12 -2.10 5.57
CA SER A 106 -0.83 -2.65 6.73
C SER A 106 -0.16 -3.91 7.27
N LEU A 107 0.42 -4.75 6.39
CA LEU A 107 1.23 -5.89 6.81
C LEU A 107 2.53 -5.42 7.49
N VAL A 108 3.15 -4.33 7.03
CA VAL A 108 4.29 -3.70 7.71
C VAL A 108 3.92 -3.29 9.14
N ALA A 109 2.74 -2.70 9.36
CA ALA A 109 2.26 -2.37 10.71
C ALA A 109 2.19 -3.62 11.63
N GLY A 110 1.72 -4.75 11.09
CA GLY A 110 1.73 -6.04 11.79
C GLY A 110 3.15 -6.57 12.08
N LEU A 111 4.07 -6.45 11.13
CA LEU A 111 5.47 -6.83 11.33
C LEU A 111 6.16 -5.95 12.38
N LEU A 112 5.88 -4.64 12.40
CA LEU A 112 6.35 -3.73 13.44
C LEU A 112 5.85 -4.15 14.81
N PHE A 113 4.55 -4.50 14.93
CA PHE A 113 4.01 -5.08 16.16
C PHE A 113 4.78 -6.34 16.58
N LEU A 114 5.00 -7.30 15.67
CA LEU A 114 5.73 -8.54 15.98
C LEU A 114 7.19 -8.27 16.40
N GLY A 115 7.86 -7.32 15.75
CA GLY A 115 9.22 -6.91 16.06
C GLY A 115 9.34 -6.28 17.43
N VAL A 116 8.52 -5.27 17.74
CA VAL A 116 8.52 -4.59 19.05
C VAL A 116 8.14 -5.56 20.17
N ARG A 117 7.14 -6.42 19.93
CA ARG A 117 6.67 -7.41 20.92
C ARG A 117 7.78 -8.35 21.37
N ARG A 118 8.70 -8.71 20.46
CA ARG A 118 9.82 -9.61 20.77
C ARG A 118 10.71 -9.08 21.90
N PHE A 119 10.82 -7.75 22.04
CA PHE A 119 11.73 -7.12 23.00
C PHE A 119 11.01 -6.47 24.18
N LEU A 120 9.82 -5.90 23.97
CA LEU A 120 9.14 -5.05 24.97
C LEU A 120 7.77 -5.62 25.42
N GLY A 121 7.34 -6.76 24.89
CA GLY A 121 6.03 -7.36 25.21
C GLY A 121 4.85 -6.70 24.50
N ASN A 122 3.63 -7.13 24.84
CA ASN A 122 2.41 -6.81 24.06
C ASN A 122 1.99 -5.32 24.16
N GLY A 123 2.11 -4.70 25.34
CA GLY A 123 1.64 -3.33 25.57
C GLY A 123 2.37 -2.29 24.70
N PRO A 124 3.71 -2.17 24.81
CA PRO A 124 4.49 -1.27 23.97
C PRO A 124 4.36 -1.57 22.47
N ALA A 125 4.22 -2.85 22.10
CA ALA A 125 4.02 -3.24 20.71
C ALA A 125 2.68 -2.76 20.13
N LEU A 126 1.60 -2.82 20.92
CA LEU A 126 0.30 -2.27 20.52
C LEU A 126 0.35 -0.75 20.35
N ILE A 127 1.06 -0.05 21.24
CA ILE A 127 1.23 1.40 21.14
C ILE A 127 2.03 1.75 19.88
N GLY A 128 3.17 1.09 19.64
CA GLY A 128 4.02 1.35 18.47
C GLY A 128 3.33 1.02 17.14
N GLY A 129 2.76 -0.18 17.03
CA GLY A 129 2.02 -0.60 15.83
C GLY A 129 0.75 0.23 15.61
N GLY A 130 0.04 0.57 16.69
CA GLY A 130 -1.14 1.44 16.63
C GLY A 130 -0.80 2.86 16.20
N PHE A 131 0.28 3.45 16.71
CA PHE A 131 0.76 4.77 16.30
C PHE A 131 1.14 4.80 14.83
N TYR A 132 1.84 3.77 14.33
CA TYR A 132 2.12 3.62 12.89
C TYR A 132 0.85 3.48 12.06
N ALA A 133 -0.10 2.66 12.52
CA ALA A 133 -1.35 2.37 11.82
C ALA A 133 -2.20 3.63 11.57
N ILE A 134 -2.22 4.59 12.50
CA ILE A 134 -3.04 5.80 12.41
C ILE A 134 -2.26 7.05 11.96
N ASN A 135 -0.96 6.93 11.69
CA ASN A 135 -0.13 8.07 11.30
C ASN A 135 -0.53 8.57 9.91
N HIS A 136 -1.01 9.82 9.84
CA HIS A 136 -1.50 10.43 8.59
C HIS A 136 -0.44 10.43 7.47
N MET A 137 0.82 10.70 7.79
CA MET A 137 1.91 10.77 6.81
C MET A 137 2.17 9.38 6.21
N VAL A 138 2.19 8.34 7.05
CA VAL A 138 2.37 6.96 6.59
C VAL A 138 1.19 6.54 5.72
N ILE A 139 -0.04 6.88 6.15
CA ILE A 139 -1.24 6.58 5.39
C ILE A 139 -1.16 7.20 3.98
N PHE A 140 -0.89 8.50 3.87
CA PHE A 140 -0.82 9.19 2.56
C PHE A 140 0.35 8.76 1.67
N GLN A 141 1.40 8.14 2.22
CA GLN A 141 2.48 7.59 1.41
C GLN A 141 2.27 6.12 1.00
N SER A 142 1.27 5.46 1.59
CA SER A 142 1.00 4.03 1.38
C SER A 142 -0.09 3.75 0.35
N VAL A 143 -0.81 4.78 -0.08
CA VAL A 143 -1.95 4.77 -1.01
C VAL A 143 -1.92 5.99 -1.91
#